data_AF-A0A7S2JP11-F1
#
_entry.id   AF-A0A7S2JP11-F1
#
_cell.length_a   1.000
_cell.length_b   1.000
_cell.length_c   1.000
_cell.angle_alpha   90.00
_cell.angle_beta   90.00
_cell.angle_gamma   90.00
#
_symmetry.space_group_name_H-M   'P 1'
#
loop_
_entity.id
_entity.type
_entity.pdbx_description
1 polymer ?
#
loop_
_entity_poly.entity_id
_entity_poly.type
_entity_poly.pdbx_seq_one_letter_code
_entity_poly.pdbx_strand_id
1 'polypeptide(L)'
;WLVHESDYAIVSTRRGKDEAFGSVVSVADGNNYEHSTGLIYSYLSAESTTYKDLMEDDRVTLTFSEKALAGGQSLGKAGGCANTTAMDPPCGRLTFSGRLMKVPQHRLAEAKEFLFSTHPVMKGWGEAETFVPFWLAPESVTELFLINAYGFARRPELSGYFDAPWRGPPSELPTVSSTPRLLHPRPPASDLASFARWLVHESDYAIVSTRRGKDEAFGSVVSVADGNNYEHSTGLIYSYLSAESTTYKDLMEDDRVTLTFSEKALAGGQSLGKAGGCANTTAMDPPCGRLTFSGRLMKVPQHRLAEAKEFLFSTHPVMKGWGEAETFVPFWLAPESVTELFLINAYGFARRPELSGYFDAPWRGPPSELPTVSSTPRLLHPRPPASDLASFARWLVHESD
;
A
#
# COMPACT_ATOMS: atom_id res chain seq x y z
N TRP A 1 -14.90 -8.94 -3.71
CA TRP A 1 -13.69 -9.76 -3.53
C TRP A 1 -12.49 -8.87 -3.24
N LEU A 2 -11.88 -8.20 -4.24
CA LEU A 2 -10.66 -7.41 -4.00
C LEU A 2 -10.76 -6.42 -2.82
N VAL A 3 -11.86 -5.66 -2.71
CA VAL A 3 -12.10 -4.74 -1.57
C VAL A 3 -12.12 -5.49 -0.23
N HIS A 4 -12.80 -6.63 -0.18
CA HIS A 4 -12.95 -7.44 1.03
C HIS A 4 -11.65 -8.10 1.49
N GLU A 5 -10.83 -8.56 0.53
CA GLU A 5 -9.52 -9.16 0.84
C GLU A 5 -8.45 -8.10 1.19
N SER A 6 -8.71 -6.83 0.89
CA SER A 6 -7.76 -5.75 1.12
C SER A 6 -7.87 -5.22 2.54
N ASP A 7 -6.77 -5.23 3.27
CA ASP A 7 -6.64 -4.65 4.60
C ASP A 7 -6.32 -3.14 4.56
N TYR A 8 -5.87 -2.63 3.42
CA TYR A 8 -5.72 -1.20 3.16
C TYR A 8 -6.09 -0.82 1.73
N ALA A 9 -6.38 0.46 1.56
CA ALA A 9 -6.50 1.11 0.27
C ALA A 9 -5.48 2.23 0.14
N ILE A 10 -5.17 2.55 -1.09
CA ILE A 10 -4.47 3.75 -1.49
C ILE A 10 -5.49 4.88 -1.49
N VAL A 11 -5.20 5.98 -0.79
CA VAL A 11 -6.04 7.17 -0.84
C VAL A 11 -5.26 8.29 -1.52
N SER A 12 -5.91 8.99 -2.46
CA SER A 12 -5.39 10.25 -3.00
C SER A 12 -6.35 11.37 -2.64
N THR A 13 -5.82 12.38 -1.95
CA THR A 13 -6.53 13.59 -1.53
C THR A 13 -5.94 14.80 -2.25
N ARG A 14 -6.71 15.89 -2.32
CA ARG A 14 -6.16 17.18 -2.68
C ARG A 14 -5.59 17.84 -1.43
N ARG A 15 -4.30 18.15 -1.44
CA ARG A 15 -3.64 18.94 -0.39
C ARG A 15 -3.48 20.38 -0.83
N GLY A 16 -4.09 21.29 -0.08
CA GLY A 16 -4.10 22.71 -0.42
C GLY A 16 -4.68 22.96 -1.82
N LYS A 17 -4.10 23.90 -2.56
CA LYS A 17 -4.65 24.28 -3.87
C LYS A 17 -4.28 23.33 -5.00
N ASP A 18 -3.08 22.76 -5.01
CA ASP A 18 -2.53 22.24 -6.27
C ASP A 18 -1.85 20.86 -6.17
N GLU A 19 -1.75 20.25 -5.00
CA GLU A 19 -1.05 18.97 -4.82
C GLU A 19 -2.03 17.80 -4.72
N ALA A 20 -1.86 16.80 -5.58
CA ALA A 20 -2.46 15.49 -5.41
C ALA A 20 -1.58 14.67 -4.45
N PHE A 21 -2.06 14.43 -3.24
CA PHE A 21 -1.30 13.76 -2.19
C PHE A 21 -1.77 12.32 -1.98
N GLY A 22 -0.84 11.38 -2.12
CA GLY A 22 -1.05 9.96 -1.88
C GLY A 22 -0.75 9.56 -0.44
N SER A 23 -1.56 8.66 0.10
CA SER A 23 -1.32 7.98 1.38
C SER A 23 -1.91 6.57 1.31
N VAL A 24 -1.82 5.83 2.41
CA VAL A 24 -2.55 4.59 2.63
C VAL A 24 -3.49 4.73 3.82
N VAL A 25 -4.66 4.12 3.69
CA VAL A 25 -5.66 4.03 4.75
C VAL A 25 -6.05 2.59 4.96
N SER A 26 -6.13 2.16 6.22
CA SER A 26 -6.65 0.82 6.52
C SER A 26 -8.15 0.83 6.36
N VAL A 27 -8.66 -0.25 5.77
CA VAL A 27 -10.06 -0.34 5.35
C VAL A 27 -10.71 -1.64 5.83
N ALA A 28 -12.03 -1.62 5.88
CA ALA A 28 -12.87 -2.80 6.10
C ALA A 28 -14.21 -2.61 5.39
N ASP A 29 -14.77 -3.70 4.85
CA ASP A 29 -16.11 -3.71 4.23
C ASP A 29 -17.07 -4.74 4.85
N GLY A 30 -16.62 -5.39 5.93
CA GLY A 30 -17.28 -6.53 6.56
C GLY A 30 -16.54 -7.01 7.81
N ASN A 31 -16.95 -8.17 8.36
CA ASN A 31 -16.38 -8.74 9.58
C ASN A 31 -15.72 -10.11 9.32
N ASN A 32 -14.43 -10.24 9.63
CA ASN A 32 -13.67 -11.51 9.73
C ASN A 32 -13.97 -12.59 8.66
N TYR A 33 -14.15 -12.19 7.40
CA TYR A 33 -14.52 -13.10 6.32
C TYR A 33 -15.80 -13.91 6.53
N GLU A 34 -16.74 -13.43 7.36
CA GLU A 34 -18.06 -14.02 7.56
C GLU A 34 -19.16 -13.24 6.82
N HIS A 35 -18.91 -11.96 6.55
CA HIS A 35 -19.83 -11.07 5.86
C HIS A 35 -19.06 -9.93 5.18
N SER A 36 -19.58 -9.47 4.04
CA SER A 36 -19.09 -8.31 3.29
C SER A 36 -20.29 -7.56 2.72
N THR A 37 -20.31 -6.24 2.91
CA THR A 37 -21.35 -5.34 2.38
C THR A 37 -20.90 -4.57 1.14
N GLY A 38 -19.59 -4.54 0.88
CA GLY A 38 -18.97 -3.63 -0.08
C GLY A 38 -18.90 -2.15 0.38
N LEU A 39 -19.43 -1.80 1.56
CA LEU A 39 -19.28 -0.44 2.09
C LEU A 39 -17.88 -0.26 2.66
N ILE A 40 -17.09 0.65 2.08
CA ILE A 40 -15.70 0.85 2.48
C ILE A 40 -15.63 1.81 3.67
N TYR A 41 -15.21 1.30 4.82
CA TYR A 41 -14.94 2.08 6.03
C TYR A 41 -13.44 2.27 6.26
N SER A 42 -13.05 3.36 6.92
CA SER A 42 -11.70 3.62 7.43
C SER A 42 -11.74 4.32 8.79
N TYR A 43 -10.64 4.32 9.55
CA TYR A 43 -10.55 4.94 10.88
C TYR A 43 -9.38 5.92 10.97
N LEU A 44 -9.68 7.22 10.89
CA LEU A 44 -8.66 8.26 10.73
C LEU A 44 -8.48 9.06 12.01
N SER A 45 -7.22 9.32 12.38
CA SER A 45 -6.89 10.31 13.42
C SER A 45 -7.09 11.72 12.88
N ALA A 46 -7.69 12.60 13.70
CA ALA A 46 -7.80 14.04 13.44
C ALA A 46 -6.45 14.71 13.17
N GLU A 47 -5.36 14.10 13.64
CA GLU A 47 -4.01 14.61 13.42
C GLU A 47 -3.36 14.16 12.11
N SER A 48 -3.91 13.13 11.46
CA SER A 48 -3.37 12.62 10.21
C SER A 48 -3.55 13.62 9.07
N THR A 49 -2.60 13.65 8.13
CA THR A 49 -2.71 14.56 6.99
C THR A 49 -3.90 14.24 6.10
N THR A 50 -4.20 12.96 5.91
CA THR A 50 -5.40 12.53 5.19
C THR A 50 -6.67 13.08 5.83
N TYR A 51 -6.81 13.05 7.16
CA TYR A 51 -7.96 13.67 7.82
C TYR A 51 -8.04 15.17 7.54
N LYS A 52 -6.91 15.87 7.68
CA LYS A 52 -6.83 17.33 7.47
C LYS A 52 -7.21 17.70 6.04
N ASP A 53 -6.69 16.98 5.04
CA ASP A 53 -7.04 17.15 3.63
C ASP A 53 -8.56 16.95 3.43
N LEU A 54 -9.15 15.88 4.01
CA LEU A 54 -10.58 15.57 3.89
C LEU A 54 -11.51 16.62 4.54
N MET A 55 -11.02 17.37 5.52
CA MET A 55 -11.81 18.46 6.12
C MET A 55 -11.85 19.70 5.23
N GLU A 56 -10.87 19.86 4.33
CA GLU A 56 -10.85 20.94 3.33
C GLU A 56 -11.57 20.51 2.04
N ASP A 57 -11.33 19.29 1.59
CA ASP A 57 -11.89 18.70 0.37
C ASP A 57 -12.09 17.18 0.56
N ASP A 58 -13.34 16.76 0.69
CA ASP A 58 -13.69 15.37 0.96
C ASP A 58 -13.61 14.45 -0.29
N ARG A 59 -13.26 15.00 -1.46
CA ARG A 59 -13.08 14.25 -2.70
C ARG A 59 -11.82 13.41 -2.63
N VAL A 60 -11.96 12.14 -2.98
CA VAL A 60 -10.84 11.20 -3.04
C VAL A 60 -10.95 10.26 -4.22
N THR A 61 -9.82 9.65 -4.54
CA THR A 61 -9.83 8.31 -5.13
C THR A 61 -9.33 7.28 -4.12
N LEU A 62 -10.02 6.14 -4.03
CA LEU A 62 -9.58 4.96 -3.29
C LEU A 62 -9.19 3.85 -4.27
N THR A 63 -7.91 3.48 -4.29
CA THR A 63 -7.38 2.44 -5.19
C THR A 63 -6.99 1.19 -4.40
N PHE A 64 -7.42 0.04 -4.90
CA PHE A 64 -7.10 -1.30 -4.41
C PHE A 64 -6.28 -2.02 -5.48
N SER A 65 -5.31 -2.83 -5.05
CA SER A 65 -4.46 -3.61 -5.96
C SER A 65 -4.35 -5.04 -5.46
N GLU A 66 -4.48 -6.01 -6.37
CA GLU A 66 -4.22 -7.41 -6.06
C GLU A 66 -2.77 -7.64 -5.60
N LYS A 67 -1.81 -6.80 -6.03
CA LYS A 67 -0.42 -6.89 -5.55
C LYS A 67 -0.29 -6.58 -4.05
N ALA A 68 -1.22 -5.80 -3.49
CA ALA A 68 -1.27 -5.52 -2.06
C ALA A 68 -1.67 -6.75 -1.22
N LEU A 69 -2.31 -7.75 -1.81
CA LEU A 69 -2.78 -8.95 -1.12
C LEU A 69 -1.63 -9.93 -0.89
N ALA A 70 -1.15 -10.09 0.35
CA ALA A 70 -0.20 -11.14 0.76
C ALA A 70 0.90 -11.50 -0.28
N GLY A 71 1.54 -10.48 -0.89
CA GLY A 71 2.55 -10.68 -1.94
C GLY A 71 2.01 -11.01 -3.34
N GLY A 72 0.79 -10.58 -3.67
CA GLY A 72 0.11 -10.85 -4.94
C GLY A 72 -0.59 -12.20 -5.03
N GLN A 73 -0.78 -12.90 -3.91
CA GLN A 73 -1.46 -14.20 -3.90
C GLN A 73 -2.97 -14.00 -4.11
N SER A 74 -3.54 -14.72 -5.08
CA SER A 74 -4.98 -14.74 -5.36
C SER A 74 -5.46 -16.18 -5.42
N LEU A 75 -6.68 -16.43 -4.94
CA LEU A 75 -7.34 -17.74 -4.97
C LEU A 75 -7.81 -18.04 -6.40
N GLY A 76 -6.98 -18.71 -7.23
CA GLY A 76 -7.42 -19.14 -8.56
C GLY A 76 -6.41 -19.93 -9.40
N LYS A 77 -6.90 -20.73 -10.36
CA LYS A 77 -6.12 -21.57 -11.30
C LYS A 77 -5.23 -20.76 -12.29
N ALA A 78 -5.31 -19.44 -12.28
CA ALA A 78 -4.56 -18.55 -13.15
C ALA A 78 -3.59 -17.69 -12.33
N GLY A 79 -2.51 -18.28 -11.82
CA GLY A 79 -1.21 -17.61 -11.61
C GLY A 79 -1.08 -16.40 -10.67
N GLY A 80 -2.15 -15.83 -10.11
CA GLY A 80 -2.12 -14.65 -9.22
C GLY A 80 -1.36 -13.42 -9.77
N CYS A 81 -1.27 -12.37 -8.94
CA CYS A 81 -0.39 -11.22 -9.19
C CYS A 81 1.04 -11.44 -8.63
N ALA A 82 1.30 -12.60 -8.00
CA ALA A 82 2.55 -12.88 -7.31
C ALA A 82 3.78 -12.84 -8.26
N ASN A 83 3.66 -13.44 -9.45
CA ASN A 83 4.78 -13.60 -10.40
C ASN A 83 4.81 -12.55 -11.52
N THR A 84 4.03 -11.48 -11.39
CA THR A 84 4.03 -10.37 -12.36
C THR A 84 4.10 -9.03 -11.64
N THR A 85 4.27 -7.95 -12.38
CA THR A 85 4.37 -6.60 -11.84
C THR A 85 3.00 -6.02 -11.52
N ALA A 86 2.92 -5.10 -10.55
CA ALA A 86 1.64 -4.47 -10.14
C ALA A 86 0.89 -3.75 -11.27
N MET A 87 1.60 -3.36 -12.35
CA MET A 87 1.01 -2.73 -13.53
C MET A 87 0.56 -3.70 -14.63
N ASP A 88 0.87 -4.99 -14.53
CA ASP A 88 0.42 -5.98 -15.51
C ASP A 88 -1.11 -6.05 -15.48
N PRO A 89 -1.83 -5.86 -16.60
CA PRO A 89 -3.29 -5.77 -16.57
C PRO A 89 -4.02 -6.93 -15.90
N PRO A 90 -3.58 -8.21 -15.98
CA PRO A 90 -4.17 -9.30 -15.20
C PRO A 90 -4.03 -9.16 -13.68
N CYS A 91 -3.06 -8.39 -13.19
CA CYS A 91 -2.99 -8.00 -11.78
C CYS A 91 -4.05 -6.92 -11.50
N GLY A 92 -5.16 -7.35 -10.88
CA GLY A 92 -6.35 -6.53 -10.70
C GLY A 92 -6.08 -5.23 -9.94
N ARG A 93 -6.63 -4.13 -10.45
CA ARG A 93 -6.66 -2.81 -9.83
C ARG A 93 -8.07 -2.23 -9.93
N LEU A 94 -8.59 -1.75 -8.81
CA LEU A 94 -9.92 -1.17 -8.70
C LEU A 94 -9.80 0.20 -8.05
N THR A 95 -10.31 1.24 -8.70
CA THR A 95 -10.30 2.61 -8.16
C THR A 95 -11.72 3.14 -8.08
N PHE A 96 -12.08 3.71 -6.93
CA PHE A 96 -13.31 4.46 -6.74
C PHE A 96 -12.99 5.95 -6.72
N SER A 97 -13.66 6.76 -7.53
CA SER A 97 -13.71 8.21 -7.36
C SER A 97 -14.99 8.58 -6.62
N GLY A 98 -14.90 9.35 -5.54
CA GLY A 98 -16.05 9.74 -4.73
C GLY A 98 -15.68 10.63 -3.56
N ARG A 99 -16.49 10.62 -2.48
CA ARG A 99 -16.22 11.38 -1.25
C ARG A 99 -16.04 10.46 -0.05
N LEU A 100 -14.95 10.66 0.69
CA LEU A 100 -14.66 9.96 1.92
C LEU A 100 -15.10 10.84 3.10
N MET A 101 -16.26 10.52 3.67
CA MET A 101 -16.95 11.37 4.65
C MET A 101 -16.98 10.71 6.02
N LYS A 102 -17.26 11.47 7.08
CA LYS A 102 -17.50 10.89 8.42
C LYS A 102 -18.69 9.94 8.36
N VAL A 103 -18.59 8.78 9.02
CA VAL A 103 -19.67 7.78 9.07
C VAL A 103 -20.90 8.39 9.76
N PRO A 104 -22.11 8.26 9.18
CA PRO A 104 -23.33 8.76 9.81
C PRO A 104 -23.69 7.95 11.05
N GLN A 105 -24.37 8.58 12.01
CA GLN A 105 -24.65 7.99 13.33
C GLN A 105 -25.32 6.60 13.26
N HIS A 106 -26.23 6.39 12.32
CA HIS A 106 -26.95 5.13 12.16
C HIS A 106 -26.08 3.96 11.64
N ARG A 107 -24.87 4.25 11.12
CA ARG A 107 -23.88 3.24 10.67
C ARG A 107 -22.66 3.12 11.58
N LEU A 108 -22.57 3.96 12.61
CA LEU A 108 -21.36 4.04 13.44
C LEU A 108 -21.02 2.71 14.13
N ALA A 109 -22.04 1.96 14.57
CA ALA A 109 -21.86 0.65 15.20
C ALA A 109 -21.30 -0.39 14.21
N GLU A 110 -21.90 -0.49 13.01
CA GLU A 110 -21.46 -1.37 11.92
C GLU A 110 -20.02 -1.05 11.49
N ALA A 111 -19.73 0.24 11.24
CA ALA A 111 -18.39 0.66 10.82
C ALA A 111 -17.33 0.28 11.86
N LYS A 112 -17.60 0.54 13.15
CA LYS A 112 -16.68 0.16 14.25
C LYS A 112 -16.53 -1.35 14.35
N GLU A 113 -17.61 -2.11 14.21
CA GLU A 113 -17.54 -3.58 14.21
C GLU A 113 -16.60 -4.07 13.12
N PHE A 114 -16.82 -3.65 11.86
CA PHE A 114 -16.03 -4.09 10.71
C PHE A 114 -14.57 -3.66 10.84
N LEU A 115 -14.32 -2.40 11.19
CA LEU A 115 -12.96 -1.89 11.38
C LEU A 115 -12.23 -2.64 12.50
N PHE A 116 -12.89 -2.89 13.63
CA PHE A 116 -12.24 -3.49 14.80
C PHE A 116 -12.15 -5.02 14.73
N SER A 117 -12.95 -5.67 13.88
CA SER A 117 -12.76 -7.08 13.54
C SER A 117 -11.56 -7.25 12.61
N THR A 118 -11.49 -6.45 11.53
CA THR A 118 -10.42 -6.54 10.54
C THR A 118 -9.09 -6.03 11.08
N HIS A 119 -9.12 -4.99 11.92
CA HIS A 119 -7.94 -4.36 12.52
C HIS A 119 -8.07 -4.29 14.05
N PRO A 120 -7.85 -5.39 14.79
CA PRO A 120 -8.07 -5.44 16.24
C PRO A 120 -7.35 -4.37 17.05
N VAL A 121 -6.17 -3.94 16.60
CA VAL A 121 -5.38 -2.87 17.24
C VAL A 121 -6.12 -1.52 17.30
N MET A 122 -7.08 -1.27 16.40
CA MET A 122 -7.88 -0.04 16.39
C MET A 122 -8.77 0.12 17.63
N LYS A 123 -9.12 -0.98 18.32
CA LYS A 123 -9.88 -0.92 19.58
C LYS A 123 -9.17 -0.08 20.64
N GLY A 124 -7.84 -0.18 20.70
CA GLY A 124 -7.01 0.59 21.64
C GLY A 124 -6.78 2.04 21.23
N TRP A 125 -7.12 2.44 20.00
CA TRP A 125 -6.95 3.82 19.54
C TRP A 125 -8.09 4.74 20.01
N GLY A 126 -9.28 4.17 20.24
CA GLY A 126 -10.50 4.90 20.58
C GLY A 126 -10.56 5.45 22.01
N GLU A 127 -9.57 5.18 22.86
CA GLU A 127 -9.45 5.79 24.20
C GLU A 127 -8.97 7.25 24.12
N ALA A 128 -8.38 7.65 23.00
CA ALA A 128 -8.17 9.05 22.65
C ALA A 128 -9.33 9.50 21.74
N GLU A 129 -10.03 10.59 22.09
CA GLU A 129 -11.14 11.19 21.30
C GLU A 129 -10.70 11.72 19.90
N THR A 130 -9.57 11.26 19.38
CA THR A 130 -8.93 11.75 18.16
C THR A 130 -9.24 10.91 16.93
N PHE A 131 -9.71 9.67 17.05
CA PHE A 131 -9.98 8.80 15.89
C PHE A 131 -11.46 8.75 15.52
N VAL A 132 -11.74 9.00 14.24
CA VAL A 132 -13.09 9.14 13.67
C VAL A 132 -13.29 8.16 12.52
N PRO A 133 -14.40 7.38 12.48
CA PRO A 133 -14.70 6.53 11.34
C PRO A 133 -15.14 7.34 10.13
N PHE A 134 -14.58 7.00 8.96
CA PHE A 134 -14.96 7.52 7.66
C PHE A 134 -15.50 6.39 6.77
N TRP A 135 -16.30 6.75 5.78
CA TRP A 135 -16.77 5.85 4.73
C TRP A 135 -16.74 6.50 3.36
N LEU A 136 -16.51 5.70 2.33
CA LEU A 136 -16.77 6.13 0.95
C LEU A 136 -18.29 6.13 0.77
N ALA A 137 -18.90 7.32 0.78
CA ALA A 137 -20.36 7.46 0.72
C ALA A 137 -20.86 6.94 -0.64
N PRO A 138 -21.66 5.86 -0.71
CA PRO A 138 -22.06 5.25 -1.97
C PRO A 138 -22.71 6.22 -2.95
N GLU A 139 -23.57 7.11 -2.44
CA GLU A 139 -24.26 8.15 -3.20
C GLU A 139 -23.32 9.21 -3.81
N SER A 140 -22.07 9.28 -3.33
CA SER A 140 -21.07 10.23 -3.80
C SER A 140 -20.13 9.66 -4.87
N VAL A 141 -20.15 8.34 -5.11
CA VAL A 141 -19.24 7.68 -6.04
C VAL A 141 -19.60 8.06 -7.47
N THR A 142 -18.64 8.64 -8.18
CA THR A 142 -18.79 9.13 -9.55
C THR A 142 -18.20 8.18 -10.59
N GLU A 143 -17.18 7.41 -10.22
CA GLU A 143 -16.54 6.45 -11.11
C GLU A 143 -16.07 5.22 -10.35
N LEU A 144 -16.30 4.05 -10.95
CA LEU A 144 -15.63 2.81 -10.60
C LEU A 144 -14.75 2.39 -11.77
N PHE A 145 -13.43 2.45 -11.60
CA PHE A 145 -12.45 2.20 -12.64
C PHE A 145 -11.70 0.89 -12.39
N LEU A 146 -11.83 -0.07 -13.33
CA LEU A 146 -11.33 -1.44 -13.17
C LEU A 146 -10.34 -1.81 -14.29
N ILE A 147 -9.17 -2.29 -13.90
CA ILE A 147 -8.20 -2.96 -14.78
C ILE A 147 -7.90 -4.34 -14.19
N ASN A 148 -8.19 -5.40 -14.92
CA ASN A 148 -7.92 -6.78 -14.47
C ASN A 148 -7.71 -7.76 -15.64
N ALA A 149 -7.52 -7.24 -16.85
CA ALA A 149 -7.23 -7.97 -18.07
C ALA A 149 -6.62 -7.00 -19.09
N TYR A 150 -5.90 -7.53 -20.08
CA TYR A 150 -5.43 -6.72 -21.20
C TYR A 150 -6.59 -6.08 -21.97
N GLY A 151 -6.32 -4.93 -22.60
CA GLY A 151 -7.30 -4.11 -23.29
C GLY A 151 -7.61 -2.82 -22.52
N PHE A 152 -8.79 -2.25 -22.78
CA PHE A 152 -9.20 -1.00 -22.17
C PHE A 152 -9.69 -1.21 -20.73
N ALA A 153 -9.46 -0.21 -19.89
CA ALA A 153 -10.05 -0.16 -18.56
C ALA A 153 -11.59 -0.16 -18.64
N ARG A 154 -12.21 -0.86 -17.68
CA ARG A 154 -13.66 -1.04 -17.60
C ARG A 154 -14.24 -0.10 -16.56
N ARG A 155 -15.49 0.30 -16.75
CA ARG A 155 -16.24 1.16 -15.83
C ARG A 155 -17.56 0.50 -15.43
N PRO A 156 -17.54 -0.45 -14.46
CA PRO A 156 -18.76 -1.09 -14.01
C PRO A 156 -19.70 -0.08 -13.34
N GLU A 157 -21.00 -0.35 -13.39
CA GLU A 157 -21.96 0.41 -12.59
C GLU A 157 -21.80 0.10 -11.10
N LEU A 158 -22.00 1.11 -10.27
CA LEU A 158 -21.89 0.97 -8.82
C LEU A 158 -22.94 0.01 -8.23
N SER A 159 -24.16 0.00 -8.77
CA SER A 159 -25.21 -0.96 -8.41
C SER A 159 -24.72 -2.40 -8.59
N GLY A 160 -24.11 -2.70 -9.74
CA GLY A 160 -23.54 -4.03 -10.01
C GLY A 160 -22.41 -4.44 -9.06
N TYR A 161 -21.70 -3.48 -8.45
CA TYR A 161 -20.73 -3.76 -7.39
C TYR A 161 -21.42 -4.20 -6.09
N PHE A 162 -22.48 -3.50 -5.68
CA PHE A 162 -23.23 -3.83 -4.46
C PHE A 162 -24.13 -5.06 -4.60
N ASP A 163 -24.64 -5.33 -5.81
CA ASP A 163 -25.46 -6.52 -6.10
C ASP A 163 -24.61 -7.80 -6.24
N ALA A 164 -23.28 -7.67 -6.33
CA ALA A 164 -22.39 -8.81 -6.51
C ALA A 164 -22.42 -9.73 -5.27
N PRO A 165 -22.67 -11.04 -5.43
CA PRO A 165 -22.79 -11.93 -4.29
C PRO A 165 -21.43 -12.12 -3.62
N TRP A 166 -21.43 -12.04 -2.28
CA TRP A 166 -20.31 -12.46 -1.45
C TRP A 166 -19.97 -13.93 -1.74
N ARG A 167 -18.67 -14.22 -1.87
CA ARG A 167 -18.16 -15.52 -2.37
C ARG A 167 -17.94 -16.57 -1.26
N GLY A 168 -18.39 -16.28 -0.04
CA GLY A 168 -18.18 -17.17 1.11
C GLY A 168 -16.83 -16.97 1.79
N PRO A 169 -16.56 -17.72 2.87
CA PRO A 169 -15.30 -17.67 3.60
C PRO A 169 -14.13 -18.16 2.73
N PRO A 170 -12.88 -17.83 3.09
CA PRO A 170 -11.70 -18.18 2.30
C PRO A 170 -11.60 -19.70 2.18
N SER A 171 -11.43 -20.21 0.96
CA SER A 171 -10.93 -21.57 0.74
C SER A 171 -9.42 -21.61 1.02
N GLU A 172 -8.89 -22.75 1.49
CA GLU A 172 -7.43 -22.94 1.65
C GLU A 172 -6.68 -22.44 0.41
N LEU A 173 -5.76 -21.49 0.61
CA LEU A 173 -4.87 -21.04 -0.46
C LEU A 173 -4.10 -22.25 -0.98
N PRO A 174 -4.08 -22.51 -2.31
CA PRO A 174 -3.14 -23.48 -2.84
C PRO A 174 -1.74 -23.06 -2.41
N THR A 175 -0.92 -24.01 -1.94
CA THR A 175 0.49 -23.78 -1.63
C THR A 175 1.22 -23.44 -2.93
N VAL A 176 1.20 -22.17 -3.30
CA VAL A 176 2.02 -21.67 -4.39
C VAL A 176 3.44 -21.63 -3.85
N SER A 177 4.30 -22.50 -4.40
CA SER A 177 5.74 -22.47 -4.20
C SER A 177 6.31 -21.23 -4.91
N SER A 178 6.03 -20.04 -4.37
CA SER A 178 6.75 -18.83 -4.70
C SER A 178 7.90 -18.71 -3.69
N THR A 179 9.13 -18.61 -4.18
CA THR A 179 10.27 -18.24 -3.34
C THR A 179 9.98 -16.85 -2.79
N PRO A 180 9.82 -16.65 -1.47
CA PRO A 180 9.51 -15.34 -0.95
C PRO A 180 10.64 -14.38 -1.30
N ARG A 181 10.28 -13.17 -1.72
CA ARG A 181 11.23 -12.08 -1.98
C ARG A 181 12.03 -11.85 -0.70
N LEU A 182 13.31 -12.24 -0.67
CA LEU A 182 14.17 -11.97 0.48
C LEU A 182 14.41 -10.46 0.52
N LEU A 183 14.00 -9.82 1.61
CA LEU A 183 14.20 -8.39 1.81
C LEU A 183 15.58 -8.14 2.42
N HIS A 184 16.16 -6.98 2.18
CA HIS A 184 17.31 -6.55 2.97
C HIS A 184 16.89 -6.25 4.42
N PRO A 185 17.82 -6.33 5.40
CA PRO A 185 17.53 -6.01 6.79
C PRO A 185 16.93 -4.61 6.94
N ARG A 186 15.79 -4.52 7.64
CA ARG A 186 15.08 -3.26 7.90
C ARG A 186 15.98 -2.29 8.69
N PRO A 187 16.26 -1.08 8.18
CA PRO A 187 17.02 -0.08 8.92
C PRO A 187 16.30 0.37 10.22
N PRO A 188 17.05 0.80 11.25
CA PRO A 188 16.44 1.40 12.43
C PRO A 188 15.55 2.59 12.06
N ALA A 189 14.40 2.74 12.73
CA ALA A 189 13.48 3.84 12.45
C ALA A 189 14.09 5.23 12.70
N SER A 190 15.18 5.33 13.46
CA SER A 190 15.95 6.57 13.66
C SER A 190 16.86 6.94 12.49
N ASP A 191 17.26 5.97 11.67
CA ASP A 191 18.11 6.16 10.48
C ASP A 191 17.22 6.45 9.26
N LEU A 192 16.73 7.70 9.21
CA LEU A 192 15.66 8.10 8.28
C LEU A 192 16.02 7.89 6.81
N ALA A 193 17.23 8.29 6.43
CA ALA A 193 17.67 8.25 5.05
C ALA A 193 17.85 6.81 4.57
N SER A 194 18.50 5.97 5.38
CA SER A 194 18.64 4.55 5.05
C SER A 194 17.29 3.84 5.05
N PHE A 195 16.39 4.17 5.98
CA PHE A 195 15.03 3.62 5.98
C PHE A 195 14.27 3.98 4.71
N ALA A 196 14.33 5.25 4.29
CA ALA A 196 13.69 5.71 3.08
C ALA A 196 14.25 5.00 1.83
N ARG A 197 15.58 4.88 1.73
CA ARG A 197 16.23 4.15 0.63
C ARG A 197 15.87 2.69 0.59
N TRP A 198 15.89 2.03 1.75
CA TRP A 198 15.49 0.65 1.88
C TRP A 198 14.03 0.46 1.42
N LEU A 199 13.10 1.28 1.91
CA LEU A 199 11.69 1.13 1.57
C LEU A 199 11.45 1.29 0.05
N VAL A 200 12.11 2.24 -0.60
CA VAL A 200 12.05 2.38 -2.07
C VAL A 200 12.59 1.14 -2.77
N HIS A 201 13.77 0.67 -2.38
CA HIS A 201 14.43 -0.47 -3.03
C HIS A 201 13.68 -1.80 -2.83
N GLU A 202 13.04 -1.98 -1.66
CA GLU A 202 12.23 -3.17 -1.40
C GLU A 202 10.88 -3.16 -2.12
N SER A 203 10.42 -2.00 -2.56
CA SER A 203 9.07 -1.86 -3.12
C SER A 203 9.01 -2.31 -4.59
N ASP A 204 8.08 -3.23 -4.87
CA ASP A 204 7.72 -3.63 -6.25
C ASP A 204 6.99 -2.49 -6.99
N TYR A 205 6.22 -1.70 -6.25
CA TYR A 205 5.40 -0.64 -6.77
C TYR A 205 5.27 0.53 -5.79
N ALA A 206 4.85 1.66 -6.32
CA ALA A 206 4.44 2.83 -5.56
C ALA A 206 3.01 3.21 -5.91
N ILE A 207 2.40 3.97 -5.02
CA ILE A 207 1.22 4.77 -5.29
C ILE A 207 1.69 6.00 -6.04
N VAL A 208 1.09 6.29 -7.19
CA VAL A 208 1.22 7.61 -7.82
C VAL A 208 -0.09 8.35 -7.67
N SER A 209 -0.02 9.58 -7.16
CA SER A 209 -1.15 10.50 -7.14
C SER A 209 -0.87 11.64 -8.10
N THR A 210 -1.68 11.72 -9.15
CA THR A 210 -1.64 12.76 -10.19
C THR A 210 -2.80 13.73 -10.00
N ARG A 211 -2.64 14.96 -10.49
CA ARG A 211 -3.79 15.86 -10.65
C ARG A 211 -4.49 15.55 -11.96
N ARG A 212 -5.76 15.17 -11.90
CA ARG A 212 -6.62 14.99 -13.07
C ARG A 212 -7.59 16.16 -13.21
N GLY A 213 -7.56 16.81 -14.37
CA GLY A 213 -8.35 18.02 -14.59
C GLY A 213 -8.04 19.08 -13.52
N LYS A 214 -9.01 19.94 -13.18
CA LYS A 214 -8.75 21.05 -12.25
C LYS A 214 -8.72 20.65 -10.77
N ASP A 215 -9.46 19.61 -10.40
CA ASP A 215 -9.86 19.44 -9.00
C ASP A 215 -9.80 18.01 -8.47
N GLU A 216 -9.45 17.00 -9.27
CA GLU A 216 -9.39 15.61 -8.83
C GLU A 216 -7.94 15.19 -8.55
N ALA A 217 -7.68 14.66 -7.36
CA ALA A 217 -6.46 13.92 -7.06
C ALA A 217 -6.70 12.45 -7.39
N PHE A 218 -6.04 11.93 -8.43
CA PHE A 218 -6.24 10.57 -8.89
C PHE A 218 -5.08 9.67 -8.50
N GLY A 219 -5.41 8.61 -7.77
CA GLY A 219 -4.48 7.56 -7.36
C GLY A 219 -4.42 6.41 -8.35
N SER A 220 -3.22 5.92 -8.59
CA SER A 220 -2.97 4.68 -9.32
C SER A 220 -1.79 3.94 -8.71
N VAL A 221 -1.56 2.72 -9.18
CA VAL A 221 -0.35 1.95 -8.88
C VAL A 221 0.59 1.99 -10.06
N VAL A 222 1.86 2.33 -9.78
CA VAL A 222 2.96 2.27 -10.74
C VAL A 222 4.04 1.35 -10.22
N SER A 223 4.46 0.40 -11.04
CA SER A 223 5.61 -0.43 -10.72
C SER A 223 6.87 0.41 -10.80
N VAL A 224 7.80 0.17 -9.87
CA VAL A 224 9.01 0.96 -9.75
C VAL A 224 10.27 0.10 -9.78
N ALA A 225 11.39 0.71 -10.14
CA ALA A 225 12.72 0.15 -9.95
C ALA A 225 13.71 1.27 -9.63
N ASP A 226 14.65 1.02 -8.73
CA ASP A 226 15.74 1.96 -8.40
C ASP A 226 17.15 1.38 -8.58
N GLY A 227 17.22 0.17 -9.14
CA GLY A 227 18.44 -0.63 -9.23
C GLY A 227 18.25 -1.95 -9.97
N ASN A 228 19.26 -2.81 -9.96
CA ASN A 228 19.30 -4.07 -10.73
C ASN A 228 18.96 -5.31 -9.88
N ASN A 229 17.71 -5.41 -9.41
CA ASN A 229 17.27 -6.39 -8.41
C ASN A 229 17.89 -6.13 -7.02
N TYR A 230 18.58 -7.11 -6.43
CA TYR A 230 19.10 -7.06 -5.05
C TYR A 230 20.60 -6.83 -4.98
N GLU A 231 21.26 -6.42 -6.07
CA GLU A 231 22.72 -6.27 -6.07
C GLU A 231 23.17 -4.81 -6.07
N HIS A 232 22.28 -3.89 -6.45
CA HIS A 232 22.56 -2.47 -6.56
C HIS A 232 21.30 -1.64 -6.46
N SER A 233 21.40 -0.46 -5.84
CA SER A 233 20.39 0.62 -5.84
C SER A 233 21.09 1.96 -6.01
N THR A 234 20.54 2.80 -6.88
CA THR A 234 20.92 4.21 -7.02
C THR A 234 19.99 5.14 -6.23
N GLY A 235 18.81 4.65 -5.84
CA GLY A 235 17.73 5.46 -5.27
C GLY A 235 16.96 6.30 -6.30
N LEU A 236 17.34 6.28 -7.58
CA LEU A 236 16.58 6.94 -8.65
C LEU A 236 15.35 6.11 -9.00
N ILE A 237 14.16 6.64 -8.76
CA ILE A 237 12.91 5.91 -8.95
C ILE A 237 12.49 5.99 -10.41
N TYR A 238 12.53 4.84 -11.10
CA TYR A 238 12.05 4.67 -12.47
C TYR A 238 10.70 3.97 -12.51
N SER A 239 9.88 4.27 -13.52
CA SER A 239 8.66 3.54 -13.86
C SER A 239 8.52 3.38 -15.38
N TYR A 240 7.61 2.51 -15.85
CA TYR A 240 7.41 2.22 -17.27
C TYR A 240 5.93 2.33 -17.64
N LEU A 241 5.54 3.43 -18.28
CA LEU A 241 4.14 3.78 -18.50
C LEU A 241 3.76 3.67 -19.97
N SER A 242 2.59 3.08 -20.24
CA SER A 242 1.98 3.13 -21.57
C SER A 242 1.41 4.52 -21.82
N ALA A 243 1.60 5.04 -23.04
CA ALA A 243 0.98 6.27 -23.53
C ALA A 243 -0.55 6.26 -23.41
N GLU A 244 -1.16 5.07 -23.35
CA GLU A 244 -2.60 4.92 -23.22
C GLU A 244 -3.12 4.96 -21.79
N SER A 245 -2.24 4.78 -20.80
CA SER A 245 -2.62 4.79 -19.39
C SER A 245 -3.12 6.16 -18.94
N THR A 246 -4.09 6.18 -18.04
CA THR A 246 -4.61 7.45 -17.50
C THR A 246 -3.54 8.22 -16.75
N THR A 247 -2.67 7.52 -16.00
CA THR A 247 -1.50 8.13 -15.36
C THR A 247 -0.58 8.83 -16.37
N TYR A 248 -0.27 8.22 -17.52
CA TYR A 248 0.52 8.89 -18.54
C TYR A 248 -0.16 10.16 -19.05
N LYS A 249 -1.46 10.08 -19.34
CA LYS A 249 -2.25 11.23 -19.84
C LYS A 249 -2.27 12.37 -18.82
N ASP A 250 -2.50 12.06 -17.54
CA ASP A 250 -2.44 13.03 -16.45
C ASP A 250 -1.04 13.69 -16.38
N LEU A 251 0.05 12.91 -16.46
CA LEU A 251 1.43 13.42 -16.43
C LEU A 251 1.82 14.31 -17.62
N MET A 252 1.18 14.13 -18.78
CA MET A 252 1.42 15.01 -19.93
C MET A 252 0.72 16.36 -19.79
N GLU A 253 -0.33 16.46 -18.96
CA GLU A 253 -0.99 17.71 -18.63
C GLU A 253 -0.36 18.40 -17.41
N ASP A 254 0.04 17.61 -16.41
CA ASP A 254 0.71 18.06 -15.20
C ASP A 254 1.61 16.96 -14.65
N ASP A 255 2.92 17.18 -14.72
CA ASP A 255 3.92 16.20 -14.27
C ASP A 255 4.12 16.18 -12.74
N ARG A 256 3.45 17.07 -11.99
CA ARG A 256 3.50 17.08 -10.52
C ARG A 256 2.79 15.86 -9.96
N VAL A 257 3.49 15.13 -9.11
CA VAL A 257 2.96 13.94 -8.44
C VAL A 257 3.40 13.87 -7.00
N THR A 258 2.70 13.02 -6.26
CA THR A 258 3.31 12.34 -5.13
C THR A 258 3.51 10.85 -5.43
N LEU A 259 4.64 10.31 -4.99
CA LEU A 259 4.93 8.87 -5.01
C LEU A 259 4.97 8.34 -3.58
N THR A 260 4.03 7.47 -3.22
CA THR A 260 3.92 6.90 -1.87
C THR A 260 4.28 5.43 -1.84
N PHE A 261 5.15 5.08 -0.90
CA PHE A 261 5.60 3.73 -0.58
C PHE A 261 5.08 3.34 0.80
N SER A 262 4.68 2.08 0.95
CA SER A 262 4.18 1.54 2.20
C SER A 262 4.89 0.24 2.53
N GLU A 263 5.42 0.13 3.74
CA GLU A 263 6.02 -1.09 4.25
C GLU A 263 4.99 -2.25 4.29
N LYS A 264 3.68 -1.93 4.36
CA LYS A 264 2.60 -2.92 4.24
C LYS A 264 2.55 -3.59 2.87
N ALA A 265 3.01 -2.90 1.81
CA ALA A 265 3.10 -3.46 0.47
C ALA A 265 4.27 -4.46 0.30
N LEU A 266 5.20 -4.51 1.26
CA LEU A 266 6.31 -5.46 1.23
C LEU A 266 5.85 -6.83 1.75
N ALA A 267 5.68 -7.81 0.86
CA ALA A 267 5.43 -9.22 1.20
C ALA A 267 4.39 -9.44 2.33
N GLY A 268 3.25 -8.72 2.29
CA GLY A 268 2.20 -8.80 3.33
C GLY A 268 2.54 -8.09 4.64
N GLY A 269 3.41 -7.08 4.60
CA GLY A 269 3.90 -6.36 5.77
C GLY A 269 5.04 -7.07 6.52
N GLN A 270 5.62 -8.11 5.93
CA GLN A 270 6.80 -8.77 6.48
C GLN A 270 8.01 -7.85 6.26
N SER A 271 8.68 -7.48 7.33
CA SER A 271 9.96 -6.79 7.28
C SER A 271 10.93 -7.53 8.18
N LEU A 272 12.15 -7.74 7.69
CA LEU A 272 13.14 -8.55 8.39
C LEU A 272 13.80 -7.72 9.50
N GLY A 273 13.47 -8.02 10.76
CA GLY A 273 14.08 -7.41 11.94
C GLY A 273 13.35 -7.74 13.26
N LYS A 274 14.08 -7.80 14.38
CA LYS A 274 13.54 -8.07 15.73
C LYS A 274 12.77 -6.89 16.36
N ALA A 275 12.58 -5.78 15.66
CA ALA A 275 11.90 -4.59 16.19
C ALA A 275 11.22 -3.78 15.07
N GLY A 276 9.89 -3.64 15.14
CA GLY A 276 9.10 -2.85 14.20
C GLY A 276 8.80 -3.57 12.88
N GLY A 277 7.72 -3.15 12.22
CA GLY A 277 7.23 -3.72 10.98
C GLY A 277 5.70 -3.65 10.86
N CYS A 278 5.14 -4.21 9.79
CA CYS A 278 3.71 -4.14 9.48
C CYS A 278 2.95 -5.46 9.70
N ALA A 279 3.63 -6.55 10.09
CA ALA A 279 3.11 -7.91 10.05
C ALA A 279 1.89 -8.17 10.96
N ASN A 280 1.79 -7.46 12.10
CA ASN A 280 0.70 -7.61 13.08
C ASN A 280 0.00 -6.29 13.39
N THR A 281 0.02 -5.36 12.44
CA THR A 281 -0.59 -4.05 12.60
C THR A 281 -1.21 -3.56 11.29
N THR A 282 -1.88 -2.41 11.38
CA THR A 282 -2.56 -1.79 10.23
C THR A 282 -1.57 -1.02 9.36
N ALA A 283 -1.93 -0.77 8.11
CA ALA A 283 -1.16 0.11 7.22
C ALA A 283 -1.03 1.55 7.74
N MET A 284 -1.86 1.97 8.70
CA MET A 284 -1.85 3.32 9.27
C MET A 284 -1.09 3.44 10.59
N ASP A 285 -0.72 2.33 11.22
CA ASP A 285 0.02 2.35 12.48
C ASP A 285 1.42 2.94 12.23
N PRO A 286 1.84 4.03 12.91
CA PRO A 286 3.06 4.75 12.57
C PRO A 286 4.36 3.93 12.47
N PRO A 287 4.60 2.87 13.27
CA PRO A 287 5.75 1.98 13.07
C PRO A 287 5.76 1.23 11.73
N CYS A 288 4.59 1.03 11.11
CA CYS A 288 4.45 0.55 9.74
C CYS A 288 4.78 1.69 8.78
N GLY A 289 6.01 1.64 8.24
CA GLY A 289 6.63 2.75 7.53
C GLY A 289 5.89 3.17 6.26
N ARG A 290 5.74 4.48 6.08
CA ARG A 290 5.19 5.10 4.88
C ARG A 290 6.05 6.28 4.48
N LEU A 291 6.41 6.33 3.21
CA LEU A 291 7.25 7.37 2.63
C LEU A 291 6.56 7.95 1.41
N THR A 292 6.36 9.26 1.39
CA THR A 292 5.81 9.98 0.24
C THR A 292 6.82 10.97 -0.28
N PHE A 293 7.16 10.88 -1.56
CA PHE A 293 7.91 11.91 -2.26
C PHE A 293 6.93 12.88 -2.93
N SER A 294 7.13 14.18 -2.79
CA SER A 294 6.51 15.21 -3.62
C SER A 294 7.51 15.69 -4.67
N GLY A 295 7.13 15.70 -5.95
CA GLY A 295 8.03 16.11 -7.03
C GLY A 295 7.39 16.03 -8.41
N ARG A 296 8.20 15.83 -9.45
CA ARG A 296 7.74 15.64 -10.84
C ARG A 296 8.16 14.30 -11.40
N LEU A 297 7.20 13.58 -11.97
CA LEU A 297 7.43 12.31 -12.66
C LEU A 297 7.48 12.57 -14.17
N MET A 298 8.70 12.62 -14.72
CA MET A 298 8.94 13.04 -16.09
C MET A 298 9.46 11.87 -16.94
N LYS A 299 9.46 12.01 -18.27
CA LYS A 299 10.14 11.05 -19.15
C LYS A 299 11.63 11.01 -18.82
N VAL A 300 12.21 9.80 -18.81
CA VAL A 300 13.64 9.62 -18.57
C VAL A 300 14.47 10.32 -19.65
N PRO A 301 15.48 11.13 -19.28
CA PRO A 301 16.34 11.78 -20.26
C PRO A 301 17.20 10.76 -21.03
N GLN A 302 17.55 11.08 -22.28
CA GLN A 302 18.23 10.14 -23.20
C GLN A 302 19.48 9.49 -22.61
N HIS A 303 20.29 10.23 -21.84
CA HIS A 303 21.53 9.73 -21.24
C HIS A 303 21.31 8.70 -20.12
N ARG A 304 20.09 8.56 -19.58
CA ARG A 304 19.72 7.55 -18.55
C ARG A 304 18.81 6.46 -19.08
N LEU A 305 18.40 6.53 -20.35
CA LEU A 305 17.40 5.61 -20.89
C LEU A 305 17.84 4.14 -20.83
N ALA A 306 19.13 3.87 -21.04
CA ALA A 306 19.69 2.52 -20.95
C ALA A 306 19.64 1.98 -19.51
N GLU A 307 20.10 2.76 -18.54
CA GLU A 307 20.06 2.44 -17.10
C GLU A 307 18.62 2.20 -16.62
N ALA A 308 17.69 3.11 -16.96
CA ALA A 308 16.30 2.97 -16.56
C ALA A 308 15.67 1.67 -17.09
N LYS A 309 15.91 1.34 -18.38
CA LYS A 309 15.42 0.08 -18.97
C LYS A 309 16.07 -1.13 -18.32
N GLU A 310 17.37 -1.09 -18.04
CA GLU A 310 18.06 -2.17 -17.35
C GLU A 310 17.43 -2.45 -15.97
N PHE A 311 17.24 -1.40 -15.16
CA PHE A 311 16.65 -1.52 -13.83
C PHE A 311 15.21 -2.04 -13.92
N LEU A 312 14.37 -1.38 -14.70
CA LEU A 312 12.97 -1.78 -14.89
C LEU A 312 12.82 -3.22 -15.37
N PHE A 313 13.62 -3.66 -16.34
CA PHE A 313 13.51 -4.99 -16.92
C PHE A 313 14.19 -6.08 -16.09
N SER A 314 15.09 -5.71 -15.20
CA SER A 314 15.66 -6.62 -14.21
C SER A 314 14.65 -6.90 -13.10
N THR A 315 14.05 -5.83 -12.54
CA THR A 315 13.06 -5.90 -11.45
C THR A 315 11.73 -6.48 -11.93
N HIS A 316 11.28 -6.10 -13.14
CA HIS A 316 10.01 -6.51 -13.73
C HIS A 316 10.22 -7.17 -15.10
N PRO A 317 10.67 -8.43 -15.19
CA PRO A 317 11.02 -9.07 -16.46
C PRO A 317 9.91 -9.07 -17.52
N VAL A 318 8.63 -9.09 -17.10
CA VAL A 318 7.45 -9.02 -17.98
C VAL A 318 7.44 -7.74 -18.84
N MET A 319 8.03 -6.65 -18.36
CA MET A 319 8.09 -5.36 -19.08
C MET A 319 8.90 -5.42 -20.38
N LYS A 320 9.81 -6.40 -20.53
CA LYS A 320 10.56 -6.61 -21.79
C LYS A 320 9.61 -6.84 -22.96
N GLY A 321 8.55 -7.64 -22.75
CA GLY A 321 7.55 -7.94 -23.78
C GLY A 321 6.62 -6.77 -24.10
N TRP A 322 6.50 -5.77 -23.20
CA TRP A 322 5.67 -4.60 -23.44
C TRP A 322 6.32 -3.60 -24.42
N GLY A 323 7.66 -3.60 -24.49
CA GLY A 323 8.43 -2.70 -25.34
C GLY A 323 8.28 -2.94 -26.83
N GLU A 324 7.80 -4.12 -27.25
CA GLU A 324 7.54 -4.45 -28.66
C GLU A 324 6.33 -3.70 -29.23
N ALA A 325 5.49 -3.13 -28.36
CA ALA A 325 4.29 -2.41 -28.76
C ALA A 325 4.50 -0.89 -28.99
N GLU A 326 5.74 -0.38 -28.98
CA GLU A 326 6.13 1.06 -29.14
C GLU A 326 5.40 2.08 -28.24
N THR A 327 4.57 1.63 -27.29
CA THR A 327 3.65 2.48 -26.52
C THR A 327 4.14 2.76 -25.11
N PHE A 328 5.14 2.02 -24.60
CA PHE A 328 5.64 2.18 -23.24
C PHE A 328 6.91 3.04 -23.21
N VAL A 329 6.94 3.99 -22.27
CA VAL A 329 8.00 4.98 -22.11
C VAL A 329 8.51 4.96 -20.67
N PRO A 330 9.82 4.96 -20.42
CA PRO A 330 10.36 5.09 -19.07
C PRO A 330 10.15 6.50 -18.52
N PHE A 331 9.68 6.57 -17.28
CA PHE A 331 9.57 7.78 -16.47
C PHE A 331 10.48 7.70 -15.26
N TRP A 332 10.86 8.85 -14.69
CA TRP A 332 11.60 8.94 -13.45
C TRP A 332 11.07 10.07 -12.56
N LEU A 333 11.15 9.89 -11.25
CA LEU A 333 10.99 11.01 -10.32
C LEU A 333 12.26 11.85 -10.42
N ALA A 334 12.16 13.02 -11.05
CA ALA A 334 13.31 13.86 -11.34
C ALA A 334 13.89 14.41 -10.02
N PRO A 335 15.12 14.03 -9.61
CA PRO A 335 15.68 14.37 -8.31
C PRO A 335 15.67 15.87 -8.01
N GLU A 336 16.01 16.68 -9.02
CA GLU A 336 16.03 18.14 -8.95
C GLU A 336 14.65 18.78 -8.71
N SER A 337 13.58 18.02 -8.95
CA SER A 337 12.19 18.49 -8.78
C SER A 337 11.59 18.11 -7.43
N VAL A 338 12.25 17.25 -6.64
CA VAL A 338 11.71 16.76 -5.38
C VAL A 338 11.69 17.87 -4.34
N THR A 339 10.52 18.15 -3.78
CA THR A 339 10.29 19.23 -2.82
C THR A 339 10.16 18.72 -1.38
N GLU A 340 9.71 17.48 -1.18
CA GLU A 340 9.50 16.91 0.14
C GLU A 340 9.69 15.38 0.12
N LEU A 341 10.33 14.86 1.18
CA LEU A 341 10.25 13.46 1.59
C LEU A 341 9.45 13.42 2.89
N PHE A 342 8.20 12.99 2.83
CA PHE A 342 7.32 12.91 3.98
C PHE A 342 7.34 11.47 4.53
N LEU A 343 7.94 11.28 5.71
CA LEU A 343 8.18 9.95 6.29
C LEU A 343 7.45 9.77 7.63
N ILE A 344 6.68 8.68 7.73
CA ILE A 344 6.10 8.19 8.99
C ILE A 344 6.56 6.74 9.17
N ASN A 345 7.39 6.47 10.17
CA ASN A 345 7.90 5.12 10.48
C ASN A 345 8.14 4.91 11.99
N ALA A 346 7.58 5.80 12.82
CA ALA A 346 7.53 5.73 14.27
C ALA A 346 6.38 6.63 14.76
N TYR A 347 5.93 6.45 16.00
CA TYR A 347 4.97 7.34 16.63
C TYR A 347 5.51 8.79 16.74
N GLY A 348 4.57 9.74 16.78
CA GLY A 348 4.87 11.18 16.79
C GLY A 348 4.56 11.83 15.44
N PHE A 349 5.19 12.96 15.17
CA PHE A 349 5.00 13.71 13.93
C PHE A 349 5.75 13.09 12.76
N ALA A 350 5.23 13.32 11.54
CA ALA A 350 5.94 13.00 10.32
C ALA A 350 7.30 13.71 10.25
N ARG A 351 8.30 13.00 9.74
CA ARG A 351 9.69 13.44 9.59
C ARG A 351 9.98 13.79 8.15
N ARG A 352 10.97 14.66 7.93
CA ARG A 352 11.38 15.17 6.62
C ARG A 352 12.87 14.95 6.38
N PRO A 353 13.28 13.76 5.92
CA PRO A 353 14.68 13.50 5.58
C PRO A 353 15.12 14.41 4.43
N GLU A 354 16.38 14.82 4.45
CA GLU A 354 16.95 15.55 3.30
C GLU A 354 17.14 14.60 2.11
N LEU A 355 16.86 15.11 0.90
CA LEU A 355 17.02 14.35 -0.33
C LEU A 355 18.48 13.94 -0.59
N SER A 356 19.44 14.81 -0.28
CA SER A 356 20.88 14.50 -0.33
C SER A 356 21.21 13.30 0.55
N GLY A 357 20.75 13.33 1.81
CA GLY A 357 20.91 12.22 2.75
C GLY A 357 20.30 10.92 2.22
N TYR A 358 19.14 10.98 1.57
CA TYR A 358 18.56 9.82 0.88
C TYR A 358 19.51 9.27 -0.19
N PHE A 359 20.08 10.09 -1.07
CA PHE A 359 21.01 9.61 -2.10
C PHE A 359 22.35 9.12 -1.56
N ASP A 360 22.85 9.73 -0.48
CA ASP A 360 24.11 9.38 0.17
C ASP A 360 24.01 8.14 1.08
N ALA A 361 22.79 7.78 1.50
CA ALA A 361 22.59 6.65 2.39
C ALA A 361 23.05 5.33 1.74
N PRO A 362 23.80 4.50 2.49
CA PRO A 362 24.40 3.29 1.94
C PRO A 362 23.32 2.28 1.56
N TRP A 363 23.48 1.68 0.38
CA TRP A 363 22.78 0.46 0.04
C TRP A 363 23.23 -0.67 0.99
N ARG A 364 22.29 -1.34 1.65
CA ARG A 364 22.61 -2.43 2.58
C ARG A 364 22.84 -3.70 1.77
N GLY A 365 23.96 -4.40 2.07
CA GLY A 365 24.42 -5.61 1.37
C GLY A 365 23.39 -6.75 1.38
N PRO A 366 23.72 -7.92 0.81
CA PRO A 366 22.78 -8.89 0.24
C PRO A 366 21.61 -9.27 1.17
N PRO A 367 20.44 -9.65 0.62
CA PRO A 367 19.27 -10.01 1.41
C PRO A 367 19.62 -11.05 2.48
N SER A 368 19.19 -10.80 3.71
CA SER A 368 19.33 -11.81 4.78
C SER A 368 18.24 -12.87 4.59
N GLU A 369 18.58 -14.15 4.77
CA GLU A 369 17.58 -15.23 4.80
C GLU A 369 16.44 -14.86 5.77
N LEU A 370 15.20 -15.15 5.37
CA LEU A 370 14.08 -15.11 6.31
C LEU A 370 14.48 -15.96 7.53
N PRO A 371 14.21 -15.52 8.77
CA PRO A 371 14.28 -16.45 9.87
C PRO A 371 13.38 -17.61 9.48
N THR A 372 13.98 -18.79 9.32
CA THR A 372 13.21 -20.02 9.38
C THR A 372 12.49 -19.93 10.72
N VAL A 373 11.16 -19.83 10.68
CA VAL A 373 10.37 -20.21 11.84
C VAL A 373 10.57 -21.72 11.94
N SER A 374 11.70 -22.11 12.50
CA SER A 374 11.85 -23.43 13.10
C SER A 374 10.79 -23.44 14.18
N SER A 375 9.66 -24.06 13.88
CA SER A 375 8.77 -24.57 14.90
C SER A 375 9.52 -25.70 15.63
N THR A 376 10.51 -25.31 16.43
CA THR A 376 10.82 -26.11 17.60
C THR A 376 9.55 -26.00 18.45
N PRO A 377 8.80 -27.09 18.69
CA PRO A 377 7.61 -27.00 19.51
C PRO A 377 8.02 -26.41 20.85
N ARG A 378 7.51 -25.20 21.14
CA ARG A 378 7.64 -24.60 22.46
C ARG A 378 6.94 -25.58 23.39
N LEU A 379 7.70 -26.26 24.26
CA LEU A 379 7.12 -27.12 25.28
C LEU A 379 6.38 -26.20 26.25
N LEU A 380 5.07 -26.05 26.03
CA LEU A 380 4.20 -25.27 26.89
C LEU A 380 4.12 -25.93 28.27
N HIS A 381 4.17 -25.11 29.32
CA HIS A 381 3.90 -25.62 30.65
C HIS A 381 2.42 -26.03 30.76
N PRO A 382 2.08 -27.10 31.50
CA PRO A 382 0.69 -27.56 31.65
C PRO A 382 -0.20 -26.43 32.17
N ARG A 383 -1.31 -26.18 31.48
CA ARG A 383 -2.30 -25.17 31.86
C ARG A 383 -2.81 -25.45 33.28
N PRO A 384 -2.72 -24.50 34.23
CA PRO A 384 -3.29 -24.66 35.56
C PRO A 384 -4.82 -24.79 35.52
N PRO A 385 -5.45 -25.48 36.49
CA PRO A 385 -6.90 -25.54 36.61
C PRO A 385 -7.52 -24.13 36.72
N ALA A 386 -8.65 -23.91 36.04
CA ALA A 386 -9.33 -22.60 36.03
C ALA A 386 -9.79 -22.11 37.42
N SER A 387 -9.81 -23.00 38.42
CA SER A 387 -10.10 -22.68 39.82
C SER A 387 -8.96 -21.98 40.55
N ASP A 388 -7.72 -22.01 40.02
CA ASP A 388 -6.55 -21.35 40.60
C ASP A 388 -6.17 -20.11 39.79
N LEU A 389 -6.87 -19.00 40.09
CA LEU A 389 -6.75 -17.73 39.36
C LEU A 389 -5.35 -17.12 39.44
N ALA A 390 -4.60 -17.34 40.52
CA ALA A 390 -3.27 -16.78 40.72
C ALA A 390 -2.22 -17.49 39.85
N SER A 391 -2.27 -18.83 39.82
CA SER A 391 -1.43 -19.64 38.95
C SER A 391 -1.79 -19.43 37.48
N PHE A 392 -3.08 -19.28 37.16
CA PHE A 392 -3.55 -18.98 35.81
C PHE A 392 -3.11 -17.59 35.32
N ALA A 393 -3.16 -16.56 36.18
CA ALA A 393 -2.67 -15.21 35.84
C ALA A 393 -1.15 -15.17 35.64
N ARG A 394 -0.38 -15.89 36.48
CA ARG A 394 1.08 -16.04 36.28
C ARG A 394 1.42 -16.82 35.02
N TRP A 395 0.67 -17.87 34.72
CA TRP A 395 0.84 -18.65 33.49
C TRP A 395 0.58 -17.78 32.26
N LEU A 396 -0.48 -16.95 32.26
CA LEU A 396 -0.77 -16.01 31.18
C LEU A 396 0.35 -14.98 30.95
N VAL A 397 0.91 -14.42 32.03
CA VAL A 397 2.01 -13.44 31.95
C VAL A 397 3.31 -14.09 31.47
N HIS A 398 3.56 -15.35 31.84
CA HIS A 398 4.78 -16.05 31.44
C HIS A 398 4.74 -16.55 29.98
N GLU A 399 3.56 -16.90 29.46
CA GLU A 399 3.38 -17.34 28.07
C GLU A 399 3.16 -16.18 27.08
N SER A 400 3.05 -14.93 27.58
CA SER A 400 2.88 -13.72 26.75
C SER A 400 4.19 -13.05 26.29
N ASP A 401 5.35 -13.58 26.71
CA ASP A 401 6.71 -13.23 26.22
C ASP A 401 7.25 -14.32 25.28
#